data_AF-A0A5B1QTF4-F1
#
_entry.id   AF-A0A5B1QTF4-F1
#
_cell.length_a   1.000
_cell.length_b   1.000
_cell.length_c   1.000
_cell.angle_alpha   90.00
_cell.angle_beta   90.00
_cell.angle_gamma   90.00
#
_symmetry.space_group_name_H-M   'P 1'
#
loop_
_entity.id
_entity.type
_entity.pdbx_description
1 polymer ?
#
loop_
_entity_poly.entity_id
_entity_poly.type
_entity_poly.pdbx_seq_one_letter_code
_entity_poly.pdbx_strand_id
1 'polypeptide(L)'
;MIGWPVANGAKSIEDLTPSAIRMFILDSRYAQGRSDRDRVREAIRTWHPDKFNQRLATRIAEEDRAAVKEGVDIVSKCLNGMLASASK
;
A
#
# COMPACT_ATOMS: atom_id res chain seq x y z
N MET A 1 -6.42 -10.69 8.68
CA MET A 1 -5.83 -9.33 8.76
C MET A 1 -5.20 -9.00 7.41
N ILE A 2 -5.47 -7.82 6.88
CA ILE A 2 -4.89 -7.37 5.62
C ILE A 2 -3.49 -6.80 5.89
N GLY A 3 -2.49 -7.21 5.10
CA GLY A 3 -1.13 -6.69 5.17
C GLY A 3 -1.00 -5.29 4.57
N TRP A 4 -1.61 -4.30 5.23
CA TRP A 4 -1.48 -2.90 4.86
C TRP A 4 -0.04 -2.40 5.02
N PRO A 5 0.45 -1.47 4.18
CA PRO A 5 1.81 -0.97 4.26
C PRO A 5 1.97 0.08 5.37
N VAL A 6 1.68 -0.30 6.61
CA VAL A 6 1.87 0.52 7.82
C VAL A 6 2.38 -0.38 8.95
N ALA A 7 3.26 0.14 9.82
CA ALA A 7 4.10 -0.67 10.72
C ALA A 7 3.35 -1.61 11.68
N ASN A 8 2.17 -1.21 12.15
CA ASN A 8 1.36 -1.99 13.10
C ASN A 8 0.08 -2.59 12.48
N GLY A 9 -0.03 -2.56 11.15
CA GLY A 9 -1.30 -2.81 10.46
C GLY A 9 -2.31 -1.67 10.64
N ALA A 10 -3.11 -1.40 9.61
CA ALA A 10 -4.17 -0.41 9.70
C ALA A 10 -5.39 -1.02 10.41
N LYS A 11 -5.92 -0.32 11.40
CA LYS A 11 -7.17 -0.67 12.12
C LYS A 11 -8.38 0.00 11.47
N SER A 12 -8.18 1.15 10.85
CA SER A 12 -9.17 1.81 10.00
C SER A 12 -8.52 2.43 8.76
N ILE A 13 -9.34 2.92 7.84
CA ILE A 13 -8.88 3.62 6.63
C ILE A 13 -8.07 4.88 6.98
N GLU A 14 -8.38 5.51 8.11
CA GLU A 14 -7.71 6.73 8.58
C GLU A 14 -6.22 6.49 8.91
N ASP A 15 -5.84 5.26 9.24
CA ASP A 15 -4.45 4.89 9.49
C ASP A 15 -3.60 4.88 8.20
N LEU A 16 -4.24 4.80 7.02
CA LEU A 16 -3.58 4.76 5.71
C LEU A 16 -3.12 6.15 5.24
N THR A 17 -2.44 6.86 6.13
CA THR A 17 -1.91 8.19 5.84
C THR A 17 -0.68 8.13 4.94
N PRO A 18 -0.42 9.15 4.09
CA PRO A 18 0.76 9.18 3.25
C PRO A 18 2.07 9.06 4.03
N SER A 19 2.15 9.68 5.21
CA SER A 19 3.33 9.62 6.07
C SER A 19 3.58 8.21 6.62
N ALA A 20 2.54 7.52 7.08
CA ALA A 20 2.66 6.15 7.59
C ALA A 20 3.07 5.18 6.48
N ILE A 21 2.45 5.29 5.30
CA ILE A 21 2.77 4.47 4.13
C ILE A 21 4.22 4.72 3.68
N ARG A 22 4.61 5.99 3.56
CA ARG A 22 5.99 6.36 3.17
C ARG A 22 7.01 5.80 4.16
N MET A 23 6.76 5.98 5.46
CA MET A 23 7.66 5.50 6.51
C MET A 23 7.85 3.98 6.43
N PHE A 24 6.76 3.22 6.21
CA PHE A 24 6.83 1.77 6.07
C PHE A 24 7.58 1.34 4.80
N ILE A 25 7.24 1.92 3.65
CA ILE A 25 7.79 1.50 2.34
C ILE A 25 9.27 1.87 2.21
N LEU A 26 9.69 3.00 2.78
CA LEU A 26 11.06 3.52 2.69
C LEU A 26 11.91 3.22 3.93
N ASP A 27 11.43 2.40 4.86
CA ASP A 27 12.19 2.03 6.05
C ASP A 27 13.54 1.42 5.66
N SER A 28 14.65 2.05 6.06
CA SER A 28 16.00 1.66 5.62
C SER A 28 16.37 0.24 6.04
N ARG A 29 15.77 -0.29 7.11
CA ARG A 29 15.99 -1.66 7.60
C ARG A 29 15.61 -2.72 6.57
N TYR A 30 14.67 -2.41 5.68
CA TYR A 30 14.18 -3.30 4.62
C TYR A 30 14.66 -2.92 3.21
N ALA A 31 15.59 -1.96 3.10
CA ALA A 31 16.09 -1.50 1.81
C ALA A 31 16.79 -2.62 1.04
N GLN A 32 17.61 -3.42 1.72
CA GLN A 32 18.39 -4.53 1.13
C GLN A 32 19.14 -4.11 -0.15
N GLY A 33 19.68 -2.88 -0.17
CA GLY A 33 20.40 -2.33 -1.32
C GLY A 33 19.52 -1.84 -2.48
N ARG A 34 18.19 -1.92 -2.39
CA ARG A 34 17.27 -1.40 -3.40
C ARG A 34 17.08 0.10 -3.26
N SER A 35 16.91 0.79 -4.38
CA SER A 35 16.56 2.20 -4.40
C SER A 35 15.13 2.43 -3.89
N ASP A 36 14.85 3.61 -3.34
CA ASP A 36 13.51 4.03 -2.95
C ASP A 36 12.51 3.88 -4.10
N ARG A 37 12.95 4.22 -5.33
CA ARG A 37 12.15 4.11 -6.54
C ARG A 37 11.74 2.67 -6.83
N ASP A 38 12.65 1.72 -6.69
CA ASP A 38 12.37 0.30 -6.95
C ASP A 38 11.43 -0.28 -5.89
N ARG A 39 11.66 0.08 -4.62
CA ARG A 39 10.79 -0.32 -3.51
C ARG A 39 9.36 0.18 -3.69
N VAL A 40 9.20 1.43 -4.12
CA VAL A 40 7.87 2.01 -4.43
C VAL A 40 7.22 1.30 -5.62
N ARG A 41 7.97 0.96 -6.68
CA ARG A 41 7.42 0.19 -7.82
C ARG A 41 6.93 -1.19 -7.41
N GLU A 42 7.69 -1.90 -6.57
CA GLU A 42 7.28 -3.19 -6.03
C GLU A 42 6.04 -3.07 -5.15
N ALA A 43 5.95 -2.01 -4.35
CA ALA A 43 4.76 -1.70 -3.58
C ALA A 43 3.53 -1.48 -4.47
N ILE A 44 3.64 -0.67 -5.53
CA ILE A 44 2.53 -0.42 -6.46
C ILE A 44 2.02 -1.74 -7.07
N ARG A 45 2.91 -2.66 -7.42
CA ARG A 45 2.52 -3.99 -7.94
C ARG A 45 1.80 -4.84 -6.90
N THR A 46 2.15 -4.70 -5.64
CA THR A 46 1.59 -5.46 -4.51
C THR A 46 0.20 -4.96 -4.13
N TRP A 47 0.00 -3.65 -4.05
CA TRP A 47 -1.25 -2.98 -3.66
C TRP A 47 -1.99 -2.36 -4.85
N HIS A 48 -1.84 -2.92 -6.06
CA HIS A 48 -2.62 -2.50 -7.21
C HIS A 48 -4.10 -2.89 -7.00
N PRO A 49 -5.08 -1.96 -7.16
CA PRO A 49 -6.49 -2.22 -6.87
C PRO A 49 -7.03 -3.51 -7.50
N ASP A 50 -6.82 -3.68 -8.80
CA ASP A 50 -7.29 -4.87 -9.52
C ASP A 50 -6.69 -6.18 -8.98
N LYS A 51 -5.36 -6.28 -8.95
CA LYS A 51 -4.66 -7.49 -8.47
C LYS A 51 -4.97 -7.79 -7.00
N PHE A 52 -5.07 -6.76 -6.17
CA PHE A 52 -5.33 -6.93 -4.75
C PHE A 52 -6.75 -7.43 -4.53
N ASN A 53 -7.74 -6.85 -5.21
CA ASN A 53 -9.13 -7.30 -5.18
C ASN A 53 -9.26 -8.73 -5.69
N GLN A 54 -8.60 -9.09 -6.80
CA GLN A 54 -8.59 -10.47 -7.31
C GLN A 54 -8.02 -11.47 -6.29
N ARG A 55 -6.93 -11.11 -5.58
CA ARG A 55 -6.32 -11.97 -4.55
C ARG A 55 -7.20 -12.16 -3.32
N LEU A 56 -8.08 -11.21 -3.03
CA LEU A 56 -8.89 -11.19 -1.82
C LEU A 56 -10.39 -11.41 -2.06
N ALA A 57 -10.84 -11.51 -3.31
CA ALA A 57 -12.25 -11.63 -3.68
C ALA A 57 -12.98 -12.77 -2.96
N THR A 58 -12.28 -13.88 -2.70
CA THR A 58 -12.81 -15.06 -1.99
C THR A 58 -12.53 -15.06 -0.48
N ARG A 59 -11.81 -14.06 0.03
CA ARG A 59 -11.30 -14.01 1.41
C ARG A 59 -11.88 -12.87 2.25
N ILE A 60 -12.63 -11.96 1.65
CA ILE A 60 -13.23 -10.80 2.31
C ILE A 60 -14.75 -10.96 2.29
N ALA A 61 -15.38 -10.74 3.45
CA ALA A 61 -16.84 -10.67 3.57
C ALA A 61 -17.41 -9.55 2.69
N GLU A 62 -18.61 -9.71 2.16
CA GLU A 62 -19.15 -8.74 1.20
C GLU A 62 -19.26 -7.33 1.80
N GLU A 63 -19.61 -7.23 3.07
CA GLU A 63 -19.68 -5.97 3.85
C GLU A 63 -18.35 -5.22 3.92
N ASP A 64 -17.22 -5.93 3.98
CA ASP A 64 -15.89 -5.34 4.10
C ASP A 64 -15.30 -4.94 2.74
N ARG A 65 -15.83 -5.44 1.62
CA ARG A 65 -15.24 -5.23 0.28
C ARG A 65 -15.11 -3.77 -0.09
N ALA A 66 -16.10 -2.95 0.27
CA ALA A 66 -16.10 -1.52 -0.02
C ALA A 66 -14.96 -0.80 0.72
N ALA A 67 -14.85 -1.01 2.03
CA ALA A 67 -13.80 -0.43 2.86
C ALA A 67 -12.40 -0.90 2.44
N VAL A 68 -12.25 -2.18 2.10
CA VAL A 68 -10.96 -2.70 1.62
C VAL A 68 -10.60 -2.08 0.27
N LYS A 69 -11.55 -2.00 -0.67
CA LYS A 69 -11.30 -1.36 -1.97
C LYS A 69 -10.85 0.09 -1.78
N GLU A 70 -11.52 0.85 -0.92
CA GLU A 70 -11.15 2.23 -0.60
C GLU A 70 -9.74 2.33 -0.03
N GLY A 71 -9.39 1.49 0.93
CA GLY A 71 -8.04 1.45 1.50
C GLY A 71 -6.96 1.16 0.44
N VAL A 72 -7.21 0.23 -0.49
CA VAL A 72 -6.27 -0.06 -1.58
C VAL A 72 -6.16 1.11 -2.55
N ASP A 73 -7.27 1.78 -2.85
CA ASP A 73 -7.27 2.98 -3.70
C ASP A 73 -6.43 4.11 -3.07
N ILE A 74 -6.53 4.32 -1.75
CA ILE A 74 -5.72 5.29 -1.01
C ILE A 74 -4.23 4.94 -1.07
N VAL A 75 -3.89 3.68 -0.76
CA VAL A 75 -2.50 3.19 -0.80
C VAL A 75 -1.92 3.35 -2.21
N SER A 76 -2.64 2.90 -3.23
CA SER A 76 -2.22 2.99 -4.62
C SER A 76 -1.97 4.44 -5.04
N LYS A 77 -2.86 5.37 -4.70
CA LYS A 77 -2.67 6.80 -4.99
C LYS A 77 -1.44 7.36 -4.31
N CYS A 78 -1.22 7.04 -3.03
CA CYS A 78 -0.04 7.48 -2.28
C CYS A 78 1.26 7.01 -2.95
N LEU A 79 1.35 5.71 -3.27
CA LEU A 79 2.53 5.12 -3.89
C LEU A 79 2.83 5.71 -5.28
N ASN A 80 1.80 5.93 -6.09
CA ASN A 80 1.97 6.58 -7.40
C ASN A 80 2.46 8.04 -7.24
N GLY A 81 1.96 8.77 -6.25
CA GLY A 81 2.47 10.11 -5.90
C GLY A 81 3.95 10.09 -5.51
N MET A 82 4.36 9.12 -4.68
CA MET A 82 5.76 8.93 -4.30
C MET A 82 6.65 8.64 -5.51
N LEU A 83 6.21 7.79 -6.44
CA LEU A 83 6.97 7.44 -7.64
C LEU A 83 7.15 8.65 -8.57
N ALA A 84 6.12 9.49 -8.69
CA ALA A 84 6.17 10.72 -9.46
C ALA A 84 7.17 11.72 -8.85
N SER A 85 7.19 11.87 -7.53
CA SER A 85 8.14 12.72 -6.81
C SER A 85 9.59 12.22 -6.90
N ALA A 86 9.80 10.90 -6.91
CA ALA A 86 11.14 10.28 -7.04
C ALA A 86 11.70 10.29 -8.47
N SER A 87 10.95 10.82 -9.45
CA SER A 87 11.36 10.94 -10.85
C SER A 87 11.76 12.37 -11.25
N LYS A 88 11.71 13.32 -10.31
CA LYS A 88 12.30 14.66 -10.43
C LYS A 88 13.66 14.68 -9.75
#